data_AF-A0A7J7M4T0-F1
#
_entry.id   AF-A0A7J7M4T0-F1
#
_cell.length_a   1.000
_cell.length_b   1.000
_cell.length_c   1.000
_cell.angle_alpha   90.00
_cell.angle_beta   90.00
_cell.angle_gamma   90.00
#
_symmetry.space_group_name_H-M   'P 1'
#
loop_
_entity.id
_entity.type
_entity.pdbx_description
1 polymer ?
#
loop_
_entity_poly.entity_id
_entity_poly.type
_entity_poly.pdbx_seq_one_letter_code
_entity_poly.pdbx_strand_id
1 'polypeptide(L)'
;MVQIPLEVVNLRPSRDVVVLDFSYKFGSTMVNAKLRLPAILSKFLQPISVSSEEFFPQWRSLSGPPLKLQEVIRGVKPLSLLEMSNLFNSYRLMVSPRLDPNPNNFVASTTFHSESTQAMLCLVRMITLPLSR
;
A
#
# COMPACT_ATOMS: atom_id res chain seq x y z
N MET A 1 -33.72 -5.57 -6.69
CA MET A 1 -32.29 -5.59 -6.28
C MET A 1 -32.18 -4.75 -5.02
N VAL A 2 -31.71 -5.32 -3.90
CA VAL A 2 -31.47 -4.55 -2.66
C VAL A 2 -30.02 -4.09 -2.70
N GLN A 3 -29.78 -2.81 -2.46
CA GLN A 3 -28.44 -2.23 -2.35
C GLN A 3 -28.30 -1.59 -0.97
N ILE A 4 -27.17 -1.86 -0.31
CA ILE A 4 -26.85 -1.30 1.00
C ILE A 4 -25.59 -0.46 0.84
N PRO A 5 -25.66 0.88 0.99
CA PRO A 5 -24.47 1.71 1.03
C PRO A 5 -23.68 1.41 2.30
N LEU A 6 -22.35 1.31 2.16
CA LEU A 6 -21.43 1.19 3.28
C LEU A 6 -20.52 2.42 3.29
N GLU A 7 -20.56 3.18 4.38
CA GLU A 7 -19.62 4.26 4.62
C GLU A 7 -18.41 3.71 5.39
N VAL A 8 -17.21 4.06 4.92
CA VAL A 8 -15.96 3.56 5.50
C VAL A 8 -15.10 4.76 5.88
N VAL A 9 -14.67 4.80 7.14
CA VAL A 9 -13.75 5.79 7.67
C VAL A 9 -12.48 5.10 8.16
N ASN A 10 -11.34 5.66 7.81
CA ASN A 10 -10.04 5.18 8.29
C ASN A 10 -9.65 5.90 9.57
N LEU A 11 -9.90 5.26 10.72
CA LEU A 11 -9.59 5.85 12.03
C LEU A 11 -8.07 5.83 12.30
N ARG A 12 -7.39 4.73 11.93
CA ARG A 12 -5.96 4.50 12.17
C ARG A 12 -5.40 3.44 11.24
N PRO A 13 -4.07 3.39 11.02
CA PRO A 13 -3.44 2.29 10.32
C PRO A 13 -3.86 0.93 10.93
N SER A 14 -4.36 0.03 10.10
CA SER A 14 -4.70 -1.34 10.49
C SER A 14 -4.34 -2.33 9.39
N ARG A 15 -4.01 -3.56 9.81
CA ARG A 15 -3.81 -4.73 8.94
C ARG A 15 -5.02 -5.68 8.97
N ASP A 16 -6.08 -5.31 9.69
CA ASP A 16 -7.26 -6.14 9.87
C ASP A 16 -8.03 -6.27 8.56
N VAL A 17 -8.66 -7.43 8.37
CA VAL A 17 -9.52 -7.70 7.23
C VAL A 17 -10.97 -7.48 7.64
N VAL A 18 -11.66 -6.57 6.97
CA VAL A 18 -13.09 -6.35 7.20
C VAL A 18 -13.88 -7.51 6.59
N VAL A 19 -14.72 -8.15 7.41
CA VAL A 19 -15.59 -9.26 6.99
C VAL A 19 -17.04 -8.87 7.17
N LEU A 20 -17.82 -8.93 6.09
CA LEU A 20 -19.28 -8.87 6.13
C LEU A 20 -19.81 -10.28 6.35
N ASP A 21 -20.34 -10.52 7.55
CA ASP A 21 -21.02 -11.75 7.92
C ASP A 21 -22.53 -11.52 7.84
N PHE A 22 -23.22 -12.27 6.97
CA PHE A 22 -24.66 -12.12 6.80
C PHE A 22 -25.35 -13.47 6.60
N SER A 23 -26.63 -13.48 6.94
CA SER A 23 -27.49 -14.65 6.76
C SER A 23 -28.89 -14.24 6.31
N TYR A 24 -29.57 -15.13 5.62
CA TYR A 24 -30.96 -14.96 5.22
C TYR A 24 -31.67 -16.30 5.11
N LYS A 25 -33.00 -16.29 5.23
CA LYS A 25 -33.84 -17.47 4.99
C LYS A 25 -34.30 -17.52 3.55
N PHE A 26 -34.15 -18.70 2.94
CA PHE A 26 -34.73 -19.03 1.65
C PHE A 26 -35.62 -20.27 1.82
N GLY A 27 -36.93 -20.05 1.94
CA GLY A 27 -37.88 -21.09 2.37
C GLY A 27 -37.54 -21.58 3.79
N SER A 28 -37.34 -22.89 3.94
CA SER A 28 -36.90 -23.53 5.20
C SER A 28 -35.38 -23.54 5.39
N THR A 29 -34.61 -23.12 4.38
CA THR A 29 -33.14 -23.16 4.42
C THR A 29 -32.58 -21.85 4.95
N MET A 30 -31.66 -21.94 5.92
CA MET A 30 -30.83 -20.81 6.32
C MET A 30 -29.58 -20.76 5.43
N VAL A 31 -29.34 -19.63 4.78
CA VAL A 31 -28.11 -19.37 4.03
C VAL A 31 -27.23 -18.45 4.87
N ASN A 32 -25.96 -18.81 5.02
CA ASN A 32 -24.95 -18.00 5.71
C ASN A 32 -23.80 -17.72 4.76
N ALA A 33 -23.28 -16.50 4.75
CA ALA A 33 -22.16 -16.11 3.92
C ALA A 33 -21.25 -15.12 4.64
N LYS A 34 -19.94 -15.30 4.45
CA LYS A 34 -18.91 -14.37 4.92
C LYS A 34 -18.11 -13.85 3.73
N LEU A 35 -18.11 -12.54 3.56
CA LEU A 35 -17.40 -11.87 2.47
C LEU A 35 -16.32 -10.96 3.02
N ARG A 36 -15.12 -11.02 2.45
CA ARG A 36 -14.08 -10.02 2.74
C ARG A 36 -14.41 -8.76 1.96
N LEU A 37 -14.57 -7.64 2.66
CA LEU A 37 -14.79 -6.36 2.01
C LEU A 37 -13.44 -5.79 1.53
N PRO A 38 -13.41 -5.12 0.36
CA PRO A 38 -12.18 -4.54 -0.20
C PRO A 38 -11.77 -3.22 0.49
N ALA A 39 -11.90 -3.14 1.81
CA ALA A 39 -11.44 -2.03 2.65
C ALA A 39 -9.96 -2.22 3.02
N ILE A 40 -9.10 -2.11 2.02
CA ILE A 40 -7.64 -2.34 2.14
C ILE A 40 -6.88 -1.01 2.27
N LEU A 41 -5.68 -1.05 2.86
CA LEU A 41 -4.85 0.12 3.13
C LEU A 41 -4.64 1.02 1.91
N SER A 42 -4.44 0.44 0.73
CA SER A 42 -4.20 1.20 -0.51
C SER A 42 -5.38 2.08 -0.95
N LYS A 43 -6.59 1.89 -0.41
CA LYS A 43 -7.74 2.77 -0.65
C LYS A 43 -7.61 4.13 0.05
N PHE A 44 -6.76 4.23 1.07
CA PHE A 44 -6.52 5.44 1.86
C PHE A 44 -5.17 6.09 1.53
N LEU A 45 -4.55 5.67 0.43
CA LEU A 45 -3.33 6.23 -0.10
C LEU A 45 -3.64 7.25 -1.20
N GLN A 46 -3.01 8.42 -1.08
CA GLN A 46 -3.02 9.45 -2.11
C GLN A 46 -1.61 9.51 -2.74
N PRO A 47 -1.45 9.17 -4.02
CA PRO A 47 -0.15 9.25 -4.68
C PRO A 47 0.38 10.68 -4.66
N ILE A 48 1.66 10.86 -4.36
CA ILE A 48 2.32 12.18 -4.38
C ILE A 48 3.74 12.03 -4.89
N SER A 49 4.19 12.96 -5.73
CA SER A 49 5.60 13.06 -6.13
C SER A 49 6.37 13.86 -5.08
N VAL A 50 7.57 13.40 -4.72
CA VAL A 50 8.53 14.16 -3.93
C VAL A 50 9.74 14.51 -4.78
N SER A 51 10.28 15.70 -4.58
CA SER A 51 11.56 16.12 -5.15
C SER A 51 12.73 15.45 -4.43
N SER A 52 13.93 15.55 -5.00
CA SER A 52 15.14 15.02 -4.38
C SER A 52 15.48 15.77 -3.08
N GLU A 53 15.25 17.08 -3.10
CA GLU A 53 15.44 18.04 -2.03
C GLU A 53 14.53 17.74 -0.83
N GLU A 54 13.33 17.21 -1.08
CA GLU A 54 12.40 16.78 -0.04
C GLU A 54 12.69 15.34 0.43
N PHE A 55 12.93 14.43 -0.50
CA PHE A 55 13.07 13.00 -0.17
C PHE A 55 14.26 12.72 0.75
N PHE A 56 15.47 13.17 0.40
CA PHE A 56 16.66 12.75 1.15
C PHE A 56 16.72 13.25 2.59
N PRO A 57 16.30 14.48 2.91
CA PRO A 57 16.15 14.91 4.30
C PRO A 57 15.13 14.07 5.06
N GLN A 58 13.94 13.84 4.50
CA GLN A 58 12.88 13.05 5.13
C GLN A 58 13.30 11.59 5.33
N TRP A 59 13.91 10.98 4.32
CA TRP A 59 14.38 9.60 4.40
C TRP A 59 15.46 9.38 5.47
N ARG A 60 16.29 10.41 5.72
CA ARG A 60 17.35 10.38 6.74
C ARG A 60 16.84 10.70 8.13
N SER A 61 15.78 11.50 8.27
CA SER A 61 15.18 11.81 9.58
C SER A 61 14.45 10.63 10.19
N LEU A 62 13.95 9.69 9.37
CA LEU A 62 13.34 8.45 9.84
C LEU A 62 14.39 7.54 10.52
N SER A 63 14.23 7.37 11.83
CA SER A 63 14.94 6.37 12.63
C SER A 63 14.40 4.96 12.30
N GLY A 64 15.06 3.92 12.83
CA GLY A 64 14.73 2.51 12.58
C GLY A 64 13.29 2.09 12.95
N PRO A 65 13.04 0.81 13.23
CA PRO A 65 11.69 0.35 13.57
C PRO A 65 11.08 1.18 14.73
N PRO A 66 9.79 1.55 14.67
CA PRO A 66 8.82 1.14 13.65
C PRO A 66 8.74 2.05 12.40
N LEU A 67 9.51 3.13 12.35
CA LEU A 67 9.37 4.19 11.34
C LEU A 67 10.11 3.89 10.03
N LYS A 68 11.15 3.06 10.09
CA LYS A 68 11.90 2.59 8.92
C LYS A 68 12.15 1.10 9.00
N LEU A 69 11.51 0.37 8.10
CA LEU A 69 11.61 -1.08 7.97
C LEU A 69 12.31 -1.44 6.65
N GLN A 70 13.04 -2.55 6.65
CA GLN A 70 13.67 -3.10 5.46
C GLN A 70 13.32 -4.58 5.37
N GLU A 71 12.76 -4.99 4.23
CA GLU A 71 12.43 -6.38 3.94
C GLU A 71 13.18 -6.86 2.70
N VAL A 72 13.73 -8.08 2.78
CA VAL A 72 14.39 -8.75 1.65
C VAL A 72 13.47 -9.85 1.14
N ILE A 73 12.89 -9.62 -0.03
CA ILE A 73 11.95 -10.55 -0.66
C ILE A 73 12.72 -11.53 -1.54
N ARG A 74 12.54 -12.84 -1.33
CA ARG A 74 13.22 -13.92 -2.07
C ARG A 74 12.20 -14.86 -2.69
N GLY A 75 12.60 -15.59 -3.74
CA GLY A 75 11.76 -16.61 -4.37
C GLY A 75 10.56 -16.07 -5.14
N VAL A 76 10.54 -14.76 -5.44
CA VAL A 76 9.50 -14.14 -6.28
C VAL A 76 9.90 -14.19 -7.75
N LYS A 77 8.88 -14.23 -8.63
CA LYS A 77 9.10 -14.09 -10.06
C LYS A 77 9.88 -12.79 -10.32
N PRO A 78 10.97 -12.83 -11.11
CA PRO A 78 11.67 -11.61 -11.50
C PRO A 78 10.71 -10.67 -12.23
N LEU A 79 10.65 -9.42 -11.77
CA LEU A 79 9.90 -8.35 -12.42
C LEU A 79 10.88 -7.31 -12.93
N SER A 80 10.67 -6.84 -14.16
CA SER A 80 11.35 -5.65 -14.67
C SER A 80 10.98 -4.41 -13.83
N LEU A 81 11.84 -3.39 -13.86
CA LEU A 81 11.55 -2.11 -13.18
C LEU A 81 10.23 -1.50 -13.63
N LEU A 82 9.86 -1.68 -14.91
CA LEU A 82 8.59 -1.21 -15.45
C LEU A 82 7.39 -1.97 -14.85
N GLU A 83 7.46 -3.31 -14.79
CA GLU A 83 6.41 -4.13 -14.17
C GLU A 83 6.23 -3.78 -12.69
N MET A 84 7.33 -3.60 -11.95
CA MET A 84 7.27 -3.18 -10.54
C MET A 84 6.72 -1.77 -10.39
N SER A 85 7.09 -0.85 -11.27
CA SER A 85 6.54 0.51 -11.25
C SER A 85 5.03 0.51 -11.49
N ASN A 86 4.56 -0.29 -12.45
CA ASN A 86 3.14 -0.45 -12.74
C ASN A 86 2.39 -1.07 -11.55
N LEU A 87 2.99 -2.06 -10.89
CA LEU A 87 2.42 -2.66 -9.68
C LEU A 87 2.27 -1.62 -8.56
N PHE A 88 3.29 -0.81 -8.31
CA PHE A 88 3.25 0.25 -7.30
C PHE A 88 2.18 1.30 -7.60
N ASN A 89 2.11 1.74 -8.86
CA ASN A 89 1.06 2.67 -9.32
C ASN A 89 -0.35 2.08 -9.10
N SER A 90 -0.54 0.77 -9.33
CA SER A 90 -1.82 0.10 -9.08
C SER A 90 -2.24 0.12 -7.59
N TYR A 91 -1.27 0.22 -6.68
CA TYR A 91 -1.47 0.38 -5.24
C TYR A 91 -1.46 1.83 -4.76
N ARG A 92 -1.62 2.81 -5.67
CA ARG A 92 -1.64 4.25 -5.36
C ARG A 92 -0.31 4.80 -4.79
N LEU A 93 0.82 4.18 -5.14
CA LEU A 93 2.15 4.69 -4.87
C LEU A 93 2.67 5.40 -6.12
N MET A 94 3.06 6.67 -6.01
CA MET A 94 3.69 7.41 -7.11
C MET A 94 5.14 7.00 -7.22
N VAL A 95 5.56 6.48 -8.37
CA VAL A 95 6.97 6.13 -8.62
C VAL A 95 7.72 7.33 -9.18
N SER A 96 8.79 7.74 -8.50
CA SER A 96 9.72 8.79 -8.94
C SER A 96 10.98 8.15 -9.53
N PRO A 97 11.05 7.93 -10.85
CA PRO A 97 12.24 7.37 -11.47
C PRO A 97 13.41 8.35 -11.33
N ARG A 98 14.64 7.79 -11.20
CA ARG A 98 15.91 8.55 -11.12
C ARG A 98 16.14 9.39 -9.87
N LEU A 99 15.25 9.31 -8.88
CA LEU A 99 15.47 9.96 -7.59
C LEU A 99 16.53 9.22 -6.76
N ASP A 100 16.63 7.90 -6.93
CA ASP A 100 17.80 7.14 -6.49
C ASP A 100 18.96 7.32 -7.49
N PRO A 101 20.19 7.59 -7.01
CA PRO A 101 21.36 7.66 -7.90
C PRO A 101 21.64 6.37 -8.67
N ASN A 102 21.23 5.20 -8.14
CA ASN A 102 21.37 3.92 -8.83
C ASN A 102 20.17 3.70 -9.78
N PRO A 103 20.40 3.56 -11.11
CA PRO A 103 19.33 3.42 -12.08
C PRO A 103 18.54 2.11 -11.97
N ASN A 104 19.04 1.12 -11.23
CA ASN A 104 18.35 -0.15 -10.95
C ASN A 104 17.42 -0.08 -9.72
N ASN A 105 17.35 1.09 -9.08
CA ASN A 105 16.48 1.35 -7.96
C ASN A 105 15.42 2.36 -8.36
N PHE A 106 14.34 2.40 -7.58
CA PHE A 106 13.40 3.51 -7.65
C PHE A 106 12.90 3.88 -6.26
N VAL A 107 12.41 5.10 -6.17
CA VAL A 107 11.69 5.60 -5.01
C VAL A 107 10.22 5.69 -5.38
N ALA A 108 9.36 5.37 -4.42
CA ALA A 108 7.95 5.62 -4.50
C ALA A 108 7.45 6.35 -3.26
N SER A 109 6.43 7.17 -3.43
CA SER A 109 5.86 8.00 -2.37
C SER A 109 4.35 8.10 -2.45
N THR A 110 3.73 8.28 -1.28
CA THR A 110 2.30 8.47 -1.11
C THR A 110 2.03 9.18 0.21
N THR A 111 0.85 9.76 0.36
CA THR A 111 0.32 10.20 1.64
C THR A 111 -0.74 9.21 2.10
N PHE A 112 -0.58 8.68 3.30
CA PHE A 112 -1.59 7.89 3.99
C PHE A 112 -2.49 8.81 4.83
N HIS A 113 -3.81 8.67 4.68
CA HIS A 113 -4.78 9.47 5.41
C HIS A 113 -5.57 8.64 6.43
N SER A 114 -5.55 9.05 7.68
CA SER A 114 -6.44 8.53 8.73
C SER A 114 -6.78 9.62 9.75
N GLU A 115 -7.81 9.43 10.57
CA GLU A 115 -8.14 10.40 11.62
C GLU A 115 -7.00 10.60 12.62
N SER A 116 -6.38 9.50 13.07
CA SER A 116 -5.29 9.54 14.06
C SER A 116 -3.97 10.09 13.52
N THR A 117 -3.70 9.94 12.22
CA THR A 117 -2.43 10.38 11.61
C THR A 117 -2.54 11.64 10.76
N GLN A 118 -3.76 12.10 10.49
CA GLN A 118 -4.03 13.09 9.44
C GLN A 118 -3.35 12.65 8.12
N ALA A 119 -2.62 13.54 7.46
CA ALA A 119 -1.79 13.24 6.30
C ALA A 119 -0.38 12.77 6.74
N MET A 120 -0.03 11.52 6.46
CA MET A 120 1.28 10.94 6.77
C MET A 120 2.04 10.61 5.48
N LEU A 121 3.20 11.24 5.27
CA LEU A 121 4.08 10.90 4.15
C LEU A 121 4.67 9.50 4.35
N CYS A 122 4.48 8.65 3.35
CA CYS A 122 5.05 7.31 3.28
C CYS A 122 6.04 7.24 2.13
N LEU A 123 7.25 6.76 2.42
CA LEU A 123 8.34 6.64 1.46
C LEU A 123 8.75 5.18 1.31
N VAL A 124 8.97 4.74 0.07
CA VAL A 124 9.49 3.42 -0.25
C VAL A 124 10.70 3.58 -1.16
N ARG A 125 11.80 2.90 -0.81
CA ARG A 125 12.96 2.76 -1.68
C ARG A 125 13.08 1.30 -2.07
N MET A 126 12.87 0.99 -3.35
CA MET A 126 13.02 -0.36 -3.86
C MET A 126 14.42 -0.54 -4.44
N ILE A 127 15.08 -1.64 -4.04
CA ILE A 127 16.39 -2.05 -4.55
C ILE A 127 16.22 -3.40 -5.23
N THR A 128 16.55 -3.47 -6.51
CA THR A 128 16.56 -4.74 -7.24
C THR A 128 17.98 -5.30 -7.18
N LEU A 129 18.11 -6.52 -6.66
CA LEU A 129 19.38 -7.22 -6.71
C LEU A 129 19.45 -7.99 -8.04
N PRO A 130 20.61 -7.96 -8.72
CA PRO A 130 20.80 -8.81 -9.89
C PRO A 130 20.59 -10.26 -9.49
N LEU A 131 19.90 -11.02 -10.35
CA LEU A 131 19.84 -12.47 -10.23
C LEU A 131 21.28 -12.97 -10.20
N SER A 132 21.71 -13.55 -9.08
CA SER A 132 22.99 -14.24 -9.01
C SER A 132 23.00 -15.30 -10.11
N ARG A 133 23.92 -15.12 -11.08
CA ARG A 133 24.16 -16.04 -12.20
C ARG A 133 24.56 -17.41 -11.69
#